data_AF-A0A9E1P9E0-F1
#
_entry.id   AF-A0A9E1P9E0-F1
#
_cell.length_a   1.000
_cell.length_b   1.000
_cell.length_c   1.000
_cell.angle_alpha   90.00
_cell.angle_beta   90.00
_cell.angle_gamma   90.00
#
_symmetry.space_group_name_H-M   'P 1'
#
loop_
_entity.id
_entity.type
_entity.pdbx_description
1 polymer ?
#
loop_
_entity_poly.entity_id
_entity_poly.type
_entity_poly.pdbx_seq_one_letter_code
_entity_poly.pdbx_strand_id
1 'polypeptide(L)'
;MTGSTTVSPNGSSAVVTLNADGTTTTTTTKSNGQVTVTTTSSLSLPEPSTDAHNIAWGKWNNSIDNNWVVVQQLDDELVQISTSNYFAEANPTPVANLKGSHNYTTGIASSFIGSGNVGDINSLIAAMDVNFDNGSINNGSLEILSGGQSWSVDFDGLINQGSVNLNMIDGLLIDSSGLISNSIGGDLGGVFSGNKAETFVGGFDLIDEINTLNHVDGLFTIER
;
A
#
# COMPACT_ATOMS: atom_id res chain seq x y z
N MET A 1 25.52 4.83 -18.17
CA MET A 1 25.41 6.15 -18.82
C MET A 1 25.23 5.89 -20.31
N THR A 2 24.02 6.06 -20.83
CA THR A 2 23.70 5.86 -22.25
C THR A 2 23.40 7.23 -22.86
N GLY A 3 24.15 7.60 -23.89
CA GLY A 3 23.96 8.86 -24.60
C GLY A 3 23.45 8.62 -26.00
N SER A 4 22.51 9.44 -26.46
CA SER A 4 22.09 9.49 -27.87
C SER A 4 22.44 10.85 -28.45
N THR A 5 23.01 10.84 -29.65
CA THR A 5 23.39 12.04 -30.38
C THR A 5 22.58 12.14 -31.65
N THR A 6 21.87 13.25 -31.83
CA THR A 6 21.15 13.59 -33.06
C THR A 6 21.79 14.82 -33.68
N VAL A 7 22.20 14.69 -34.95
CA VAL A 7 22.74 15.80 -35.73
C VAL A 7 21.71 16.19 -36.79
N SER A 8 21.32 17.46 -36.79
CA SER A 8 20.39 18.02 -37.75
C SER A 8 21.11 18.43 -39.04
N PRO A 9 20.46 18.36 -40.22
CA PRO A 9 21.06 18.77 -41.50
C PRO A 9 21.55 20.23 -41.55
N ASN A 10 21.04 21.07 -40.64
CA ASN A 10 21.44 22.47 -40.50
C ASN A 10 22.74 22.66 -39.68
N GLY A 11 23.42 21.59 -39.27
CA GLY A 11 24.66 21.64 -38.48
C GLY A 11 24.47 21.80 -36.97
N SER A 12 23.23 21.76 -36.47
CA SER A 12 22.96 21.72 -35.03
C SER A 12 23.03 20.28 -34.49
N SER A 13 23.50 20.09 -33.27
CA SER A 13 23.55 18.77 -32.62
C SER A 13 22.87 18.80 -31.25
N ALA A 14 22.13 17.76 -30.92
CA ALA A 14 21.63 17.51 -29.58
C ALA A 14 22.27 16.24 -29.03
N VAL A 15 22.79 16.32 -27.80
CA VAL A 15 23.26 15.18 -27.02
C VAL A 15 22.33 15.04 -25.83
N VAL A 16 21.70 13.89 -25.70
CA VAL A 16 20.86 13.54 -24.56
C VAL A 16 21.62 12.54 -23.69
N THR A 17 21.87 12.91 -22.44
CA THR A 17 22.55 12.08 -21.45
C THR A 17 21.59 11.73 -20.33
N LEU A 18 21.41 10.43 -20.08
CA LEU A 18 20.78 9.93 -18.86
C LEU A 18 21.84 9.82 -17.76
N ASN A 19 21.70 10.63 -16.71
CA ASN A 19 22.61 10.66 -15.58
C ASN A 19 22.25 9.55 -14.57
N ALA A 20 23.21 9.18 -13.73
CA ALA A 20 23.01 8.14 -12.72
C ALA A 20 22.02 8.56 -11.61
N ASP A 21 21.75 9.86 -11.47
CA ASP A 21 20.82 10.45 -10.51
C ASP A 21 19.37 10.56 -11.05
N GLY A 22 19.07 9.91 -12.18
CA GLY A 22 17.75 9.92 -12.79
C GLY A 22 17.40 11.21 -13.55
N THR A 23 18.33 12.17 -13.65
CA THR A 23 18.14 13.36 -14.47
C THR A 23 18.49 13.12 -15.94
N THR A 24 17.82 13.86 -16.83
CA THR A 24 18.17 13.90 -18.25
C THR A 24 18.81 15.25 -18.57
N THR A 25 20.04 15.25 -19.07
CA THR A 25 20.70 16.44 -19.58
C THR A 25 20.62 16.44 -21.10
N THR A 26 20.01 17.46 -21.68
CA THR A 26 20.05 17.72 -23.12
C THR A 26 20.98 18.89 -23.40
N THR A 27 22.08 18.63 -24.11
CA THR A 27 23.00 19.65 -24.61
C THR A 27 22.72 19.88 -26.08
N THR A 28 22.20 21.05 -26.43
CA THR A 28 21.97 21.47 -27.81
C THR A 28 23.04 22.46 -28.23
N THR A 29 23.80 22.13 -29.26
CA THR A 29 24.73 23.04 -29.94
C THR A 29 24.07 23.49 -31.23
N LYS A 30 23.73 24.77 -31.33
CA LYS A 30 23.19 25.36 -32.56
C LYS A 30 24.29 25.58 -33.59
N SER A 31 23.92 25.68 -34.86
CA SER A 31 24.85 25.91 -35.98
C SER A 31 25.68 27.20 -35.88
N ASN A 32 25.24 28.18 -35.08
CA ASN A 32 25.97 29.41 -34.77
C ASN A 32 26.93 29.28 -33.58
N GLY A 33 27.16 28.06 -33.07
CA GLY A 33 28.02 27.78 -31.92
C GLY A 33 27.39 28.06 -30.55
N GLN A 34 26.14 28.53 -30.50
CA GLN A 34 25.44 28.72 -29.23
C GLN A 34 25.11 27.35 -28.61
N VAL A 35 25.62 27.11 -27.40
CA VAL A 35 25.30 25.92 -26.61
C VAL A 35 24.19 26.24 -25.62
N THR A 36 23.17 25.38 -25.56
CA THR A 36 22.11 25.42 -24.56
C THR A 36 22.09 24.07 -23.85
N VAL A 37 22.21 24.10 -22.53
CA VAL A 37 22.12 22.90 -21.69
C VAL A 37 20.81 22.99 -20.93
N THR A 38 19.98 21.96 -21.04
CA THR A 38 18.74 21.84 -20.28
C THR A 38 18.80 20.56 -19.47
N THR A 39 18.73 20.69 -18.16
CA THR A 39 18.66 19.57 -17.23
C THR A 39 17.21 19.44 -16.78
N THR A 40 16.59 18.29 -17.01
CA THR A 40 15.25 17.97 -16.52
C THR A 40 15.34 16.78 -15.58
N SER A 41 14.95 16.97 -14.31
CA SER A 41 14.61 15.86 -13.41
C SER A 41 13.18 15.43 -13.71
N SER A 42 12.98 14.18 -14.12
CA SER A 42 11.64 13.67 -14.44
C SER A 42 11.26 12.42 -13.66
N LEU A 43 12.02 12.08 -12.62
CA LEU A 43 11.70 10.95 -11.75
C LEU A 43 11.77 11.41 -10.29
N SER A 44 10.64 11.89 -9.78
CA SER A 44 10.39 11.96 -8.34
C SER A 44 9.56 10.74 -7.96
N LEU A 45 9.96 10.04 -6.89
CA LEU A 45 9.07 9.07 -6.27
C LEU A 45 7.82 9.83 -5.81
N PRO A 46 6.62 9.21 -5.91
CA PRO A 46 5.45 9.80 -5.30
C PRO A 46 5.65 9.87 -3.79
N GLU A 47 5.01 10.86 -3.19
CA GLU A 47 4.91 10.97 -1.75
C GLU A 47 4.18 9.72 -1.21
N PRO A 48 4.66 9.09 -0.11
CA PRO A 48 3.97 7.96 0.48
C PRO A 48 2.52 8.30 0.78
N SER A 49 1.60 7.35 0.60
CA SER A 49 0.17 7.56 0.82
C SER A 49 -0.12 8.06 2.24
N THR A 50 0.74 7.71 3.21
CA THR A 50 0.62 8.18 4.58
C THR A 50 0.79 9.69 4.70
N ASP A 51 1.75 10.25 3.96
CA ASP A 51 2.01 11.68 3.96
C ASP A 51 0.99 12.39 3.04
N ALA A 52 0.76 11.84 1.84
CA ALA A 52 -0.14 12.40 0.84
C ALA A 52 -1.62 12.48 1.29
N HIS A 53 -2.03 11.62 2.22
CA HIS A 53 -3.41 11.56 2.74
C HIS A 53 -3.52 11.85 4.24
N ASN A 54 -2.47 12.40 4.86
CA ASN A 54 -2.43 12.73 6.29
C ASN A 54 -2.82 11.54 7.20
N ILE A 55 -2.32 10.35 6.90
CA ILE A 55 -2.50 9.16 7.72
C ILE A 55 -1.40 9.15 8.78
N ALA A 56 -1.77 9.30 10.04
CA ALA A 56 -0.86 9.16 11.16
C ALA A 56 -0.93 7.73 11.71
N TRP A 57 0.20 7.03 11.85
CA TRP A 57 0.19 5.65 12.37
C TRP A 57 1.39 5.35 13.27
N GLY A 58 1.29 4.31 14.08
CA GLY A 58 2.37 3.92 14.99
C GLY A 58 2.08 2.68 15.82
N LYS A 59 3.05 2.32 16.67
CA LYS A 59 2.88 1.25 17.67
C LYS A 59 1.94 1.73 18.78
N TRP A 60 0.96 0.91 19.07
CA TRP A 60 -0.02 1.12 20.13
C TRP A 60 0.55 0.60 21.46
N ASN A 61 0.57 1.45 22.49
CA ASN A 61 1.13 1.09 23.81
C ASN A 61 0.08 0.56 24.80
N ASN A 62 -1.17 0.37 24.35
CA ASN A 62 -2.28 -0.17 25.14
C ASN A 62 -2.90 -1.36 24.42
N SER A 63 -2.13 -2.43 24.21
CA SER A 63 -2.56 -3.64 23.50
C SER A 63 -4.02 -3.99 23.81
N ILE A 64 -4.82 -4.14 22.76
CA ILE A 64 -6.18 -4.64 22.90
C ILE A 64 -6.12 -6.09 23.35
N ASP A 65 -6.86 -6.45 24.39
CA ASP A 65 -6.85 -7.79 24.98
C ASP A 65 -7.36 -8.88 23.99
N ASN A 66 -7.89 -8.50 22.83
CA ASN A 66 -8.42 -9.38 21.79
C ASN A 66 -7.87 -9.01 20.40
N ASN A 67 -7.54 -10.04 19.62
CA ASN A 67 -7.28 -9.99 18.18
C ASN A 67 -8.52 -9.41 17.47
N TRP A 68 -8.52 -8.10 17.17
CA TRP A 68 -9.50 -7.50 16.26
C TRP A 68 -9.00 -6.17 15.68
N VAL A 69 -9.50 -5.84 14.49
CA VAL A 69 -9.31 -4.51 13.88
C VAL A 69 -10.44 -3.58 14.34
N VAL A 70 -10.15 -2.70 15.31
CA VAL A 70 -11.06 -1.62 15.69
C VAL A 70 -11.10 -0.59 14.57
N VAL A 71 -12.28 -0.24 14.09
CA VAL A 71 -12.49 1.04 13.40
C VAL A 71 -13.33 1.92 14.30
N GLN A 72 -12.70 2.91 14.93
CA GLN A 72 -13.33 3.85 15.84
C GLN A 72 -13.37 5.24 15.22
N GLN A 73 -14.56 5.81 15.10
CA GLN A 73 -14.72 7.21 14.77
C GLN A 73 -14.30 8.06 15.99
N LEU A 74 -13.24 8.86 15.84
CA LEU A 74 -12.77 9.78 16.88
C LEU A 74 -13.56 11.10 16.83
N ASP A 75 -13.86 11.57 15.61
CA ASP A 75 -14.77 12.69 15.32
C ASP A 75 -15.35 12.58 13.89
N ASP A 76 -16.07 13.61 13.41
CA ASP A 76 -16.72 13.61 12.09
C ASP A 76 -15.73 13.48 10.91
N GLU A 77 -14.44 13.78 11.12
CA GLU A 77 -13.41 13.85 10.08
C GLU A 77 -12.29 12.82 10.25
N LEU A 78 -12.16 12.18 11.42
CA LEU A 78 -11.05 11.29 11.75
C LEU A 78 -11.53 9.93 12.25
N VAL A 79 -11.00 8.87 11.63
CA VAL A 79 -11.22 7.49 12.03
C VAL A 79 -9.90 6.85 12.43
N GLN A 80 -9.90 6.17 13.57
CA GLN A 80 -8.79 5.36 14.03
C GLN A 80 -9.03 3.88 13.67
N ILE A 81 -8.07 3.28 12.98
CA ILE A 81 -7.94 1.84 12.79
C ILE A 81 -6.94 1.34 13.84
N SER A 82 -7.31 0.36 14.66
CA SER A 82 -6.41 -0.23 15.66
C SER A 82 -6.38 -1.73 15.55
N THR A 83 -5.19 -2.31 15.62
CA THR A 83 -4.89 -3.75 15.70
C THR A 83 -4.34 -4.07 17.09
N SER A 84 -3.88 -5.31 17.32
CA SER A 84 -3.24 -5.70 18.58
C SER A 84 -2.12 -4.76 19.01
N ASN A 85 -1.21 -4.41 18.10
CA ASN A 85 0.00 -3.64 18.43
C ASN A 85 0.13 -2.32 17.66
N TYR A 86 -0.78 -2.00 16.74
CA TYR A 86 -0.65 -0.83 15.86
C TYR A 86 -1.94 -0.05 15.74
N PHE A 87 -1.82 1.26 15.50
CA PHE A 87 -2.96 2.11 15.15
C PHE A 87 -2.64 3.02 13.96
N ALA A 88 -3.66 3.40 13.20
CA ALA A 88 -3.66 4.44 12.18
C ALA A 88 -4.84 5.38 12.39
N GLU A 89 -4.64 6.66 12.16
CA GLU A 89 -5.67 7.69 12.11
C GLU A 89 -5.72 8.21 10.69
N ALA A 90 -6.89 8.12 10.05
CA ALA A 90 -7.09 8.49 8.67
C ALA A 90 -8.40 9.26 8.51
N ASN A 91 -8.41 10.21 7.58
CA ASN A 91 -9.65 10.91 7.21
C ASN A 91 -10.45 10.01 6.26
N PRO A 92 -11.64 9.53 6.64
CA PRO A 92 -12.41 8.62 5.81
C PRO A 92 -13.02 9.34 4.61
N THR A 93 -12.96 8.73 3.42
CA THR A 93 -13.70 9.21 2.26
C THR A 93 -15.20 8.91 2.43
N PRO A 94 -16.11 9.85 2.15
CA PRO A 94 -17.55 9.57 2.05
C PRO A 94 -17.90 8.68 0.85
N VAL A 95 -17.72 7.36 1.00
CA VAL A 95 -17.87 6.37 -0.08
C VAL A 95 -19.29 6.18 -0.60
N ALA A 96 -20.32 6.64 0.12
CA ALA A 96 -21.73 6.49 -0.25
C ALA A 96 -22.08 7.11 -1.62
N ASN A 97 -21.33 8.14 -2.03
CA ASN A 97 -21.55 8.85 -3.30
C ASN A 97 -20.62 8.40 -4.42
N LEU A 98 -19.67 7.49 -4.13
CA LEU A 98 -18.75 6.96 -5.15
C LEU A 98 -19.48 5.97 -6.07
N LYS A 99 -18.95 5.82 -7.28
CA LYS A 99 -19.51 4.99 -8.35
C LYS A 99 -18.41 4.32 -9.15
N GLY A 100 -18.75 3.19 -9.77
CA GLY A 100 -17.85 2.40 -10.61
C GLY A 100 -16.99 1.41 -9.84
N SER A 101 -16.19 0.67 -10.60
CA SER A 101 -15.31 -0.39 -10.11
C SER A 101 -13.84 -0.03 -10.27
N HIS A 102 -13.05 -0.28 -9.22
CA HIS A 102 -11.67 0.13 -9.08
C HIS A 102 -10.86 -1.00 -8.44
N ASN A 103 -9.62 -1.15 -8.87
CA ASN A 103 -8.70 -2.15 -8.33
C ASN A 103 -7.76 -1.41 -7.40
N TYR A 104 -7.54 -1.93 -6.21
CA TYR A 104 -6.56 -1.42 -5.26
C TYR A 104 -5.43 -2.42 -5.16
N THR A 105 -4.19 -1.95 -5.19
CA THR A 105 -3.01 -2.81 -5.09
C THR A 105 -1.84 -2.08 -4.44
N THR A 106 -0.89 -2.85 -3.90
CA THR A 106 0.39 -2.30 -3.44
C THR A 106 1.12 -1.62 -4.59
N GLY A 107 1.20 -0.30 -4.51
CA GLY A 107 1.93 0.58 -5.40
C GLY A 107 3.22 1.09 -4.78
N ILE A 108 3.85 2.06 -5.46
CA ILE A 108 5.10 2.68 -5.02
C ILE A 108 4.91 3.71 -3.89
N ALA A 109 3.68 4.21 -3.68
CA ALA A 109 3.35 5.08 -2.55
C ALA A 109 2.64 4.33 -1.41
N SER A 110 2.27 3.06 -1.64
CA SER A 110 1.83 2.15 -0.58
C SER A 110 2.89 1.98 0.50
N SER A 111 2.44 1.73 1.72
CA SER A 111 3.28 1.61 2.90
C SER A 111 2.72 0.52 3.82
N PHE A 112 3.55 0.00 4.73
CA PHE A 112 3.07 -0.89 5.79
C PHE A 112 3.90 -0.73 7.07
N ILE A 113 3.30 -1.16 8.19
CA ILE A 113 3.97 -1.34 9.47
C ILE A 113 3.37 -2.55 10.16
N GLY A 114 4.18 -3.42 10.74
CA GLY A 114 3.68 -4.60 11.44
C GLY A 114 4.77 -5.52 11.92
N SER A 115 4.39 -6.51 12.73
CA SER A 115 5.29 -7.55 13.22
C SER A 115 4.52 -8.82 13.53
N GLY A 116 5.24 -9.93 13.63
CA GLY A 116 4.71 -11.19 14.14
C GLY A 116 5.64 -11.80 15.17
N ASN A 117 5.30 -13.02 15.60
CA ASN A 117 6.09 -13.76 16.58
C ASN A 117 7.54 -14.05 16.12
N VAL A 118 7.78 -14.04 14.81
CA VAL A 118 9.10 -14.30 14.20
C VAL A 118 9.86 -13.04 13.79
N GLY A 119 9.30 -11.84 14.01
CA GLY A 119 9.97 -10.56 13.79
C GLY A 119 9.13 -9.52 13.04
N ASP A 120 9.76 -8.41 12.67
CA ASP A 120 9.11 -7.35 11.90
C ASP A 120 8.74 -7.84 10.49
N ILE A 121 7.68 -7.26 9.92
CA ILE A 121 7.31 -7.53 8.53
C ILE A 121 8.37 -6.95 7.59
N ASN A 122 8.84 -7.78 6.67
CA ASN A 122 9.85 -7.43 5.67
C ASN A 122 9.23 -7.04 4.33
N SER A 123 8.06 -7.58 4.00
CA SER A 123 7.33 -7.31 2.77
C SER A 123 5.84 -7.53 2.99
N LEU A 124 5.02 -6.70 2.36
CA LEU A 124 3.57 -6.85 2.32
C LEU A 124 3.08 -6.52 0.91
N ILE A 125 2.27 -7.40 0.34
CA ILE A 125 1.57 -7.17 -0.93
C ILE A 125 0.09 -7.40 -0.66
N ALA A 126 -0.73 -6.43 -1.04
CA ALA A 126 -2.17 -6.54 -0.95
C ALA A 126 -2.82 -6.12 -2.26
N ALA A 127 -3.96 -6.72 -2.56
CA ALA A 127 -4.79 -6.35 -3.69
C ALA A 127 -6.27 -6.59 -3.35
N MET A 128 -7.17 -5.83 -3.97
CA MET A 128 -8.61 -6.09 -3.94
C MET A 128 -9.33 -5.35 -5.08
N ASP A 129 -10.45 -5.91 -5.53
CA ASP A 129 -11.35 -5.26 -6.48
C ASP A 129 -12.56 -4.69 -5.73
N VAL A 130 -12.80 -3.38 -5.87
CA VAL A 130 -13.86 -2.66 -5.18
C VAL A 130 -14.87 -2.14 -6.19
N ASN A 131 -16.15 -2.41 -5.92
CA ASN A 131 -17.25 -1.85 -6.70
C ASN A 131 -18.11 -0.94 -5.81
N PHE A 132 -18.05 0.37 -6.06
CA PHE A 132 -18.81 1.36 -5.30
C PHE A 132 -20.29 1.45 -5.72
N ASP A 133 -20.69 0.83 -6.84
CA ASP A 133 -22.11 0.80 -7.26
C ASP A 133 -22.94 -0.13 -6.38
N ASN A 134 -22.36 -1.25 -5.95
CA ASN A 134 -23.02 -2.26 -5.10
C ASN A 134 -22.35 -2.44 -3.73
N GLY A 135 -21.21 -1.79 -3.49
CA GLY A 135 -20.43 -1.88 -2.25
C GLY A 135 -19.63 -3.19 -2.10
N SER A 136 -19.49 -4.02 -3.13
CA SER A 136 -18.75 -5.28 -3.01
C SER A 136 -17.24 -5.08 -3.08
N ILE A 137 -16.51 -5.78 -2.22
CA ILE A 137 -15.07 -5.99 -2.32
C ILE A 137 -14.87 -7.46 -2.64
N ASN A 138 -14.16 -7.75 -3.72
CA ASN A 138 -13.90 -9.12 -4.15
C ASN A 138 -12.43 -9.30 -4.50
N ASN A 139 -11.99 -10.54 -4.67
CA ASN A 139 -10.64 -10.86 -5.14
C ASN A 139 -9.56 -10.23 -4.24
N GLY A 140 -9.86 -10.15 -2.93
CA GLY A 140 -8.92 -9.65 -1.94
C GLY A 140 -7.83 -10.66 -1.67
N SER A 141 -6.58 -10.22 -1.68
CA SER A 141 -5.42 -11.03 -1.32
C SER A 141 -4.47 -10.21 -0.47
N LEU A 142 -3.91 -10.82 0.57
CA LEU A 142 -2.87 -10.23 1.41
C LEU A 142 -1.74 -11.25 1.62
N GLU A 143 -0.54 -10.89 1.18
CA GLU A 143 0.68 -11.66 1.33
C GLU A 143 1.65 -10.90 2.22
N ILE A 144 2.13 -11.55 3.29
CA ILE A 144 3.01 -10.96 4.29
C ILE A 144 4.22 -11.86 4.48
N LEU A 145 5.41 -11.29 4.39
CA LEU A 145 6.66 -11.94 4.77
C LEU A 145 7.16 -11.35 6.10
N SER A 146 7.23 -12.17 7.14
CA SER A 146 7.79 -11.81 8.45
C SER A 146 8.75 -12.89 8.90
N GLY A 147 10.00 -12.54 9.22
CA GLY A 147 10.94 -13.47 9.86
C GLY A 147 11.20 -14.78 9.10
N GLY A 148 10.97 -14.82 7.79
CA GLY A 148 11.07 -16.03 6.95
C GLY A 148 9.80 -16.88 6.87
N GLN A 149 8.71 -16.47 7.53
CA GLN A 149 7.37 -17.01 7.36
C GLN A 149 6.56 -16.18 6.35
N SER A 150 5.91 -16.85 5.42
CA SER A 150 4.98 -16.28 4.46
C SER A 150 3.56 -16.57 4.90
N TRP A 151 2.80 -15.53 5.19
CA TRP A 151 1.36 -15.57 5.42
C TRP A 151 0.66 -15.14 4.14
N SER A 152 -0.34 -15.89 3.71
CA SER A 152 -1.17 -15.57 2.55
C SER A 152 -2.62 -15.75 2.97
N VAL A 153 -3.45 -14.74 2.76
CA VAL A 153 -4.89 -14.81 3.03
C VAL A 153 -5.67 -14.25 1.85
N ASP A 154 -6.74 -14.93 1.49
CA ASP A 154 -7.74 -14.46 0.54
C ASP A 154 -8.96 -13.93 1.31
N PHE A 155 -9.58 -12.86 0.82
CA PHE A 155 -10.73 -12.25 1.47
C PHE A 155 -11.70 -11.62 0.48
N ASP A 156 -12.97 -11.56 0.87
CA ASP A 156 -14.00 -10.75 0.22
C ASP A 156 -14.60 -9.80 1.27
N GLY A 157 -15.38 -8.81 0.85
CA GLY A 157 -15.93 -7.86 1.79
C GLY A 157 -17.07 -7.03 1.24
N LEU A 158 -17.59 -6.18 2.13
CA LEU A 158 -18.65 -5.24 1.83
C LEU A 158 -18.34 -3.89 2.44
N ILE A 159 -18.65 -2.84 1.69
CA ILE A 159 -18.70 -1.48 2.16
C ILE A 159 -20.09 -1.26 2.77
N ASN A 160 -20.14 -0.97 4.07
CA ASN A 160 -21.38 -0.68 4.78
C ASN A 160 -21.26 0.64 5.56
N GLN A 161 -22.01 1.66 5.14
CA GLN A 161 -22.11 2.96 5.82
C GLN A 161 -20.74 3.67 6.06
N GLY A 162 -19.78 3.50 5.15
CA GLY A 162 -18.45 4.10 5.26
C GLY A 162 -17.42 3.23 5.97
N SER A 163 -17.85 2.16 6.64
CA SER A 163 -16.98 1.14 7.21
C SER A 163 -16.82 -0.03 6.24
N VAL A 164 -15.62 -0.61 6.20
CA VAL A 164 -15.33 -1.80 5.40
C VAL A 164 -15.30 -3.02 6.31
N ASN A 165 -16.10 -4.03 5.96
CA ASN A 165 -16.07 -5.34 6.59
C ASN A 165 -15.42 -6.31 5.62
N LEU A 166 -14.26 -6.85 6.00
CA LEU A 166 -13.53 -7.86 5.23
C LEU A 166 -13.67 -9.21 5.95
N ASN A 167 -13.95 -10.24 5.17
CA ASN A 167 -14.14 -11.61 5.62
C ASN A 167 -13.09 -12.47 4.94
N MET A 168 -12.24 -13.10 5.76
CA MET A 168 -11.27 -14.06 5.28
C MET A 168 -11.99 -15.30 4.70
N ILE A 169 -11.48 -15.78 3.57
CA ILE A 169 -12.01 -16.93 2.84
C ILE A 169 -11.10 -18.13 3.04
N ASP A 170 -9.80 -17.92 2.88
CA ASP A 170 -8.77 -18.93 2.99
C ASP A 170 -7.48 -18.30 3.54
N GLY A 171 -6.60 -19.13 4.09
CA GLY A 171 -5.34 -18.68 4.62
C GLY A 171 -4.29 -19.77 4.77
N LEU A 172 -3.04 -19.36 4.60
CA LEU A 172 -1.89 -20.25 4.56
C LEU A 172 -0.69 -19.63 5.27
N LEU A 173 0.03 -20.46 6.02
CA LEU A 173 1.32 -20.14 6.63
C LEU A 173 2.38 -21.14 6.13
N ILE A 174 3.42 -20.62 5.50
CA ILE A 174 4.53 -21.38 4.93
C ILE A 174 5.86 -20.84 5.45
N ASP A 175 6.86 -21.69 5.59
CA ASP A 175 8.27 -21.28 5.69
C ASP A 175 9.17 -22.08 4.73
N SER A 176 10.49 -21.96 4.92
CA SER A 176 11.48 -22.72 4.14
C SER A 176 11.38 -24.25 4.23
N SER A 177 10.70 -24.78 5.25
CA SER A 177 10.46 -26.21 5.44
C SER A 177 9.17 -26.70 4.76
N GLY A 178 8.31 -25.78 4.32
CA GLY A 178 7.06 -26.06 3.61
C GLY A 178 5.85 -25.52 4.35
N LEU A 179 4.70 -26.18 4.18
CA LEU A 179 3.45 -25.81 4.81
C LEU A 179 3.55 -25.97 6.34
N ILE A 180 3.35 -24.87 7.07
CA ILE A 180 3.23 -24.86 8.53
C ILE A 180 1.76 -25.04 8.93
N SER A 181 0.87 -24.23 8.36
CA SER A 181 -0.56 -24.24 8.69
C SER A 181 -1.42 -23.81 7.51
N ASN A 182 -2.60 -24.40 7.42
CA ASN A 182 -3.70 -24.04 6.52
C ASN A 182 -4.98 -23.73 7.30
N SER A 183 -4.86 -23.45 8.61
CA SER A 183 -5.96 -23.00 9.47
C SER A 183 -5.55 -21.65 10.03
N ILE A 184 -5.77 -20.62 9.22
CA ILE A 184 -5.48 -19.25 9.60
C ILE A 184 -6.80 -18.57 9.94
N GLY A 185 -6.86 -18.03 11.15
CA GLY A 185 -7.92 -17.13 11.59
C GLY A 185 -7.38 -15.72 11.64
N GLY A 186 -8.27 -14.74 11.60
CA GLY A 186 -7.85 -13.36 11.79
C GLY A 186 -8.91 -12.36 11.40
N ASP A 187 -8.68 -11.14 11.85
CA ASP A 187 -9.53 -10.01 11.54
C ASP A 187 -8.86 -9.09 10.53
N LEU A 188 -9.68 -8.64 9.58
CA LEU A 188 -9.29 -7.75 8.49
C LEU A 188 -10.28 -6.58 8.48
N GLY A 189 -9.77 -5.37 8.31
CA GLY A 189 -10.63 -4.20 8.28
C GLY A 189 -9.91 -2.98 7.74
N GLY A 190 -10.64 -1.88 7.60
CA GLY A 190 -10.02 -0.64 7.17
C GLY A 190 -11.02 0.42 6.73
N VAL A 191 -10.47 1.49 6.17
CA VAL A 191 -11.23 2.62 5.62
C VAL A 191 -10.61 3.12 4.33
N PHE A 192 -11.45 3.67 3.46
CA PHE A 192 -10.97 4.43 2.31
C PHE A 192 -10.59 5.84 2.75
N SER A 193 -9.49 6.37 2.21
CA SER A 193 -9.02 7.73 2.46
C SER A 193 -8.69 8.46 1.16
N GLY A 194 -8.52 9.78 1.26
CA GLY A 194 -8.43 10.69 0.12
C GLY A 194 -9.79 11.28 -0.27
N ASN A 195 -9.79 12.11 -1.31
CA ASN A 195 -11.00 12.82 -1.74
C ASN A 195 -11.95 11.93 -2.55
N LYS A 196 -11.43 10.90 -3.20
CA LYS A 196 -12.16 9.98 -4.08
C LYS A 196 -11.81 8.52 -3.79
N ALA A 197 -11.45 8.23 -2.55
CA ALA A 197 -10.97 6.92 -2.11
C ALA A 197 -9.75 6.49 -2.92
N GLU A 198 -8.77 7.37 -3.12
CA GLU A 198 -7.54 7.05 -3.85
C GLU A 198 -6.69 5.99 -3.13
N THR A 199 -6.83 5.92 -1.81
CA THR A 199 -6.09 4.98 -0.95
C THR A 199 -7.06 4.22 -0.05
N PHE A 200 -6.72 2.97 0.27
CA PHE A 200 -7.32 2.20 1.35
C PHE A 200 -6.30 2.02 2.48
N VAL A 201 -6.71 2.29 3.71
CA VAL A 201 -5.92 2.07 4.94
C VAL A 201 -6.48 0.84 5.62
N GLY A 202 -5.74 -0.26 5.53
CA GLY A 202 -6.11 -1.56 6.07
C GLY A 202 -5.38 -1.90 7.35
N GLY A 203 -6.03 -2.68 8.19
CA GLY A 203 -5.43 -3.37 9.33
C GLY A 203 -5.69 -4.87 9.24
N PHE A 204 -4.77 -5.64 9.79
CA PHE A 204 -4.90 -7.09 9.90
C PHE A 204 -4.32 -7.57 11.24
N ASP A 205 -4.89 -8.66 11.72
CA ASP A 205 -4.37 -9.41 12.86
C ASP A 205 -4.66 -10.90 12.60
N LEU A 206 -3.61 -11.64 12.29
CA LEU A 206 -3.67 -13.02 11.82
C LEU A 206 -3.07 -13.96 12.86
N ILE A 207 -3.70 -15.12 13.03
CA ILE A 207 -3.28 -16.15 13.95
C ILE A 207 -3.39 -17.52 13.29
N ASP A 208 -2.40 -18.37 13.55
CA ASP A 208 -2.50 -19.79 13.24
C ASP A 208 -3.38 -20.46 14.29
N GLU A 209 -4.53 -21.01 13.89
CA GLU A 209 -5.48 -21.64 14.79
C GLU A 209 -4.96 -22.98 15.34
N ILE A 210 -3.97 -23.59 14.68
CA ILE A 210 -3.32 -24.83 15.14
C ILE A 210 -2.26 -24.51 16.18
N ASN A 211 -1.45 -23.46 15.95
CA ASN A 211 -0.44 -22.99 16.88
C ASN A 211 -0.53 -21.48 17.07
N THR A 212 -1.34 -21.06 18.04
CA THR A 212 -1.64 -19.65 18.34
C THR A 212 -0.42 -18.81 18.76
N LEU A 213 0.76 -19.43 18.94
CA LEU A 213 2.01 -18.69 19.11
C LEU A 213 2.46 -18.04 17.79
N ASN A 214 2.08 -18.61 16.65
CA ASN A 214 2.26 -18.00 15.33
C ASN A 214 1.17 -16.95 15.14
N HIS A 215 1.59 -15.69 15.01
CA HIS A 215 0.71 -14.56 14.76
C HIS A 215 1.46 -13.46 14.01
N VAL A 216 0.72 -12.64 13.27
CA VAL A 216 1.24 -11.44 12.62
C VAL A 216 0.15 -10.37 12.56
N ASP A 217 0.48 -9.15 12.98
CA ASP A 217 -0.45 -8.02 12.97
C ASP A 217 0.21 -6.75 12.43
N GLY A 218 -0.61 -5.85 11.90
CA GLY A 218 -0.11 -4.63 11.31
C GLY A 218 -1.14 -3.84 10.52
N LEU A 219 -0.62 -2.79 9.90
CA LEU A 219 -1.36 -1.84 9.10
C LEU A 219 -0.69 -1.70 7.74
N PHE A 220 -1.49 -1.40 6.73
CA PHE A 220 -1.00 -1.18 5.38
C PHE A 220 -1.84 -0.14 4.66
N THR A 221 -1.26 0.40 3.60
CA THR A 221 -1.98 1.19 2.61
C THR A 221 -1.84 0.54 1.24
N ILE A 222 -2.91 0.63 0.45
CA ILE A 222 -2.90 0.27 -0.98
C ILE A 222 -3.59 1.35 -1.79
N GLU A 223 -3.16 1.48 -3.04
CA GLU A 223 -3.56 2.56 -3.93
C GLU A 223 -4.43 2.02 -5.06
N ARG A 224 -5.33 2.88 -5.53
CA ARG A 224 -6.17 2.62 -6.69
C ARG A 224 -5.41 2.71 -8.03
#